data_AF-A0A9J6RR66-F1
#
_entry.id   AF-A0A9J6RR66-F1
#
_cell.length_a   1.000
_cell.length_b   1.000
_cell.length_c   1.000
_cell.angle_alpha   90.00
_cell.angle_beta   90.00
_cell.angle_gamma   90.00
#
_symmetry.space_group_name_H-M   'P 1'
#
loop_
_entity.id
_entity.type
_entity.pdbx_description
1 polymer ?
#
loop_
_entity_poly.entity_id
_entity_poly.type
_entity_poly.pdbx_seq_one_letter_code
_entity_poly.pdbx_strand_id
1 'polypeptide(L)'
;MEAIIKVFAAALIIAFTSWLSGKKPELAGFIIALPMVSILALLFSYLEHRSADTSITLAKSVMVGVPVSYLFFMPFFFAEKFGWGFWVPYITGLGLLGIGYLLHSYIMNLIG
;
A
#
# COMPACT_ATOMS: atom_id res chain seq x y z
N MET A 1 1.19 -22.16 -11.92
CA MET A 1 1.10 -21.22 -13.05
C MET A 1 0.57 -19.85 -12.61
N GLU A 2 -0.47 -19.79 -11.78
CA GLU A 2 -1.06 -18.53 -11.30
C GLU A 2 -0.11 -17.63 -10.49
N ALA A 3 0.70 -18.20 -9.59
CA ALA A 3 1.66 -17.44 -8.78
C ALA A 3 2.70 -16.69 -9.64
N ILE A 4 3.16 -17.30 -10.75
CA ILE A 4 4.14 -16.69 -11.66
C ILE A 4 3.55 -15.44 -12.32
N ILE A 5 2.29 -15.49 -12.74
CA ILE A 5 1.58 -14.35 -13.34
C ILE A 5 1.43 -13.23 -12.31
N LYS A 6 1.02 -13.56 -11.07
CA LYS A 6 0.88 -12.59 -9.96
C LYS A 6 2.22 -11.88 -9.67
N VAL A 7 3.31 -12.65 -9.60
CA VAL A 7 4.67 -12.12 -9.38
C VAL A 7 5.12 -11.24 -10.54
N PHE A 8 4.93 -11.69 -11.78
CA PHE A 8 5.36 -10.92 -12.96
C PHE A 8 4.59 -9.60 -13.09
N ALA A 9 3.28 -9.61 -12.83
CA ALA A 9 2.47 -8.40 -12.81
C ALA A 9 2.93 -7.40 -11.73
N ALA A 10 3.18 -7.87 -10.51
CA ALA A 10 3.70 -7.03 -9.43
C ALA A 10 5.09 -6.46 -9.75
N ALA A 11 5.99 -7.30 -10.27
CA ALA A 11 7.34 -6.90 -10.64
C ALA A 11 7.34 -5.83 -11.75
N LEU A 12 6.46 -5.96 -12.76
CA LEU A 12 6.30 -4.96 -13.81
C LEU A 12 5.84 -3.61 -13.26
N ILE A 13 4.86 -3.60 -12.35
CA ILE A 13 4.37 -2.37 -11.72
C ILE A 13 5.52 -1.67 -10.97
N ILE A 14 6.24 -2.40 -10.12
CA ILE A 14 7.35 -1.85 -9.33
C ILE A 14 8.47 -1.33 -10.23
N ALA A 15 8.89 -2.12 -11.22
CA ALA A 15 9.96 -1.74 -12.15
C ALA A 15 9.57 -0.48 -12.95
N PHE A 16 8.32 -0.42 -13.43
CA PHE A 16 7.80 0.73 -14.16
C PHE A 16 7.78 1.99 -13.29
N THR A 17 7.21 1.93 -12.09
CA THR A 17 7.12 3.10 -11.20
C THR A 17 8.49 3.56 -10.71
N SER A 18 9.41 2.63 -10.46
CA SER A 18 10.79 2.95 -10.06
C SER A 18 11.59 3.61 -11.18
N TRP A 19 11.40 3.18 -12.43
CA TRP A 19 12.00 3.86 -13.58
C TRP A 19 11.37 5.25 -13.79
N LEU A 20 10.04 5.33 -13.65
CA LEU A 20 9.31 6.58 -13.83
C LEU A 20 9.67 7.61 -12.76
N SER A 21 9.95 7.19 -11.52
CA SER A 21 10.31 8.11 -10.43
C SER A 21 11.59 8.87 -10.70
N GLY A 22 12.53 8.31 -11.48
CA GLY A 22 13.74 9.01 -11.90
C GLY A 22 13.51 10.07 -12.97
N LYS A 23 12.36 10.04 -13.67
CA LYS A 23 12.02 10.97 -14.76
C LYS A 23 10.92 11.96 -14.40
N LYS A 24 9.87 11.48 -13.74
CA LYS A 24 8.66 12.22 -13.33
C LYS A 24 8.23 11.74 -11.93
N PRO A 25 8.90 12.20 -10.86
CA PRO A 25 8.63 11.76 -9.48
C PRO A 25 7.17 11.89 -9.07
N GLU A 26 6.52 13.00 -9.42
CA GLU A 26 5.12 13.29 -9.08
C GLU A 26 4.16 12.27 -9.70
N LEU A 27 4.34 11.96 -10.98
CA LEU A 27 3.53 10.97 -11.69
C LEU A 27 3.78 9.56 -11.16
N ALA A 28 5.03 9.22 -10.86
CA ALA A 28 5.37 7.94 -10.24
C ALA A 28 4.72 7.80 -8.86
N GLY A 29 4.77 8.85 -8.03
CA GLY A 29 4.11 8.90 -6.73
C GLY A 29 2.60 8.72 -6.84
N PHE A 30 1.96 9.39 -7.81
CA PHE A 30 0.53 9.21 -8.09
C PHE A 30 0.19 7.76 -8.47
N ILE A 31 0.95 7.15 -9.37
CA ILE A 31 0.72 5.76 -9.80
C ILE A 31 0.95 4.77 -8.64
N ILE A 32 1.96 5.01 -7.80
CA ILE A 32 2.21 4.21 -6.59
C ILE A 32 1.06 4.36 -5.59
N ALA A 33 0.45 5.54 -5.48
CA ALA A 33 -0.67 5.81 -4.59
C ALA A 33 -1.99 5.17 -5.08
N LEU A 34 -2.10 4.84 -6.38
CA LEU A 34 -3.24 4.08 -6.87
C LEU A 34 -3.28 2.70 -6.19
N PRO A 35 -4.47 2.15 -5.87
CA PRO A 35 -4.62 0.86 -5.21
C PRO A 35 -4.38 -0.31 -6.18
N MET A 36 -3.29 -0.28 -6.95
CA MET A 36 -2.97 -1.24 -8.01
C MET A 36 -2.88 -2.67 -7.48
N VAL A 37 -2.18 -2.85 -6.35
CA VAL A 37 -2.07 -4.14 -5.68
C VAL A 37 -3.44 -4.60 -5.17
N SER A 38 -4.24 -3.70 -4.59
CA SER A 38 -5.57 -4.04 -4.07
C SER A 38 -6.54 -4.44 -5.18
N ILE A 39 -6.52 -3.75 -6.33
CA ILE A 39 -7.33 -4.10 -7.51
C ILE A 39 -7.01 -5.51 -7.97
N LEU A 40 -5.71 -5.83 -8.13
CA LEU A 40 -5.27 -7.17 -8.53
C LEU A 40 -5.60 -8.23 -7.48
N ALA A 41 -5.40 -7.94 -6.20
CA ALA A 41 -5.68 -8.86 -5.10
C ALA A 41 -7.17 -9.19 -4.99
N LEU A 42 -8.05 -8.19 -5.13
CA LEU A 42 -9.51 -8.37 -5.12
C LEU A 42 -9.96 -9.20 -6.32
N LEU A 43 -9.46 -8.89 -7.52
CA LEU A 43 -9.78 -9.64 -8.73
C LEU A 43 -9.36 -11.11 -8.61
N PHE A 44 -8.12 -11.37 -8.18
CA PHE A 44 -7.64 -12.74 -8.02
C PHE A 44 -8.34 -13.48 -6.87
N SER A 45 -8.62 -12.81 -5.75
CA SER A 45 -9.38 -13.38 -4.64
C SER A 45 -10.76 -13.86 -5.12
N TYR A 46 -11.46 -13.04 -5.90
CA TYR A 46 -12.78 -13.38 -6.45
C TYR A 46 -12.70 -14.54 -7.46
N LEU A 47 -11.73 -14.52 -8.37
CA LEU A 47 -11.56 -15.58 -9.37
C LEU A 47 -11.22 -16.93 -8.75
N GLU A 48 -10.41 -16.94 -7.69
CA GLU A 48 -9.90 -18.14 -7.02
C GLU A 48 -10.93 -18.75 -6.06
N HIS A 49 -11.62 -17.91 -5.27
CA HIS A 49 -12.52 -18.40 -4.21
C HIS A 49 -14.00 -18.32 -4.56
N ARG A 50 -14.38 -17.61 -5.63
CA ARG A 50 -15.77 -17.33 -6.08
C ARG A 50 -16.74 -16.85 -4.98
N SER A 51 -16.25 -16.41 -3.83
CA SER A 51 -17.06 -15.95 -2.71
C SER A 51 -17.02 -14.43 -2.66
N ALA A 52 -18.18 -13.81 -2.91
CA ALA A 52 -18.34 -12.37 -2.79
C ALA A 52 -18.01 -11.89 -1.36
N ASP A 53 -18.34 -12.68 -0.33
CA ASP A 53 -18.11 -12.31 1.08
C ASP A 53 -16.63 -12.13 1.43
N THR A 54 -15.75 -13.00 0.91
CA THR A 54 -14.29 -12.89 1.13
C THR A 54 -13.74 -11.64 0.44
N SER A 55 -14.17 -11.39 -0.79
CA SER A 55 -13.75 -10.21 -1.55
C SER A 55 -14.29 -8.91 -0.94
N ILE A 56 -15.51 -8.91 -0.40
CA ILE A 56 -16.11 -7.76 0.29
C ILE A 56 -15.36 -7.46 1.58
N THR A 57 -15.03 -8.49 2.37
CA THR A 57 -14.26 -8.34 3.61
C THR A 57 -12.86 -7.78 3.31
N LEU A 58 -12.20 -8.30 2.26
CA LEU A 58 -10.92 -7.77 1.80
C LEU A 58 -11.04 -6.30 1.38
N ALA A 59 -12.08 -5.93 0.63
CA ALA A 59 -12.31 -4.55 0.21
C ALA A 59 -12.52 -3.60 1.40
N LYS A 60 -13.32 -3.99 2.40
CA LYS A 60 -13.51 -3.24 3.65
C LYS A 60 -12.19 -3.05 4.40
N SER A 61 -11.41 -4.13 4.51
CA SER A 61 -10.09 -4.08 5.18
C SER A 61 -9.11 -3.15 4.46
N VAL A 62 -9.08 -3.18 3.12
CA VAL A 62 -8.27 -2.25 2.31
C VAL A 62 -8.73 -0.81 2.52
N MET A 63 -10.04 -0.55 2.53
CA MET A 63 -10.59 0.80 2.74
C MET A 63 -10.14 1.41 4.07
N VAL A 64 -10.08 0.61 5.15
CA VAL A 64 -9.57 1.06 6.46
C VAL A 64 -8.04 1.13 6.48
N GLY A 65 -7.36 0.20 5.81
CA GLY A 65 -5.90 0.15 5.76
C GLY A 65 -5.25 1.29 4.98
N VAL A 66 -5.90 1.82 3.93
CA VAL A 66 -5.35 2.92 3.12
C VAL A 66 -5.11 4.19 3.95
N PRO A 67 -6.07 4.73 4.73
CA PRO A 67 -5.80 5.85 5.62
C PRO A 67 -4.68 5.58 6.64
N VAL A 68 -4.60 4.36 7.17
CA VAL A 68 -3.53 3.95 8.09
C VAL A 68 -2.16 4.01 7.40
N SER A 69 -2.10 3.66 6.11
CA SER A 69 -0.86 3.71 5.33
C SER A 69 -0.28 5.12 5.17
N TYR A 70 -1.09 6.17 5.34
CA TYR A 70 -0.61 7.56 5.35
C TYR A 70 0.36 7.86 6.49
N LEU A 71 0.33 7.08 7.58
CA LEU A 71 1.30 7.18 8.67
C LEU A 71 2.74 6.96 8.20
N PHE A 72 2.96 6.12 7.18
CA PHE A 72 4.29 5.91 6.60
C PHE A 72 4.86 7.18 5.96
N PHE A 73 4.00 7.93 5.25
CA PHE A 73 4.42 9.10 4.49
C PHE A 73 4.56 10.34 5.38
N MET A 74 3.92 10.36 6.55
CA MET A 74 3.90 11.52 7.45
C MET A 74 5.30 12.09 7.77
N PRO A 75 6.34 11.30 8.11
CA PRO A 75 7.67 11.84 8.40
C PRO A 75 8.35 12.52 7.20
N PHE A 76 8.03 12.11 5.97
CA PHE A 76 8.63 12.68 4.77
C PHE A 76 8.27 14.16 4.56
N PHE A 77 7.09 14.60 5.01
CA PHE A 77 6.68 16.01 4.98
C PHE A 77 7.57 16.93 5.83
N PHE A 78 8.26 16.36 6.81
CA PHE A 78 9.12 17.12 7.72
C PHE A 78 10.61 16.99 7.41
N ALA A 79 10.98 16.15 6.44
CA ALA A 79 12.37 15.84 6.14
C ALA A 79 13.18 17.10 5.76
N GLU A 80 12.61 17.96 4.92
CA GLU A 80 13.24 19.22 4.51
C GLU A 80 13.36 20.20 5.68
N LYS A 81 12.32 20.30 6.52
CA LYS A 81 12.29 21.21 7.68
C LYS A 81 13.36 20.90 8.72
N PHE A 82 13.66 19.61 8.93
CA PHE A 82 14.62 19.17 9.93
C PHE A 82 16.00 18.80 9.34
N GLY A 83 16.19 18.95 8.02
CA GLY A 83 17.43 18.59 7.34
C GLY A 83 17.74 17.09 7.38
N TRP A 84 16.71 16.25 7.43
CA TRP A 84 16.87 14.80 7.50
C TRP A 84 17.20 14.20 6.12
N GLY A 85 18.18 13.30 6.08
CA GLY A 85 18.39 12.41 4.93
C GLY A 85 17.31 11.32 4.84
N PHE A 86 17.24 10.60 3.71
CA PHE A 86 16.18 9.62 3.40
C PHE A 86 15.87 8.59 4.49
N TRP A 87 16.89 8.07 5.18
CA TRP A 87 16.73 6.95 6.12
C TRP A 87 15.90 7.30 7.36
N VAL A 88 15.96 8.54 7.82
CA VAL A 88 15.22 8.96 9.03
C VAL A 88 13.71 8.91 8.81
N PRO A 89 13.10 9.61 7.81
CA PRO A 89 11.67 9.51 7.55
C PRO A 89 11.25 8.10 7.11
N TYR A 90 12.12 7.34 6.43
CA TYR A 90 11.82 5.96 6.02
C TYR A 90 11.64 5.01 7.22
N ILE A 91 12.62 4.96 8.13
CA ILE A 91 12.58 4.06 9.30
C ILE A 91 11.49 4.49 10.28
N THR A 92 11.36 5.80 10.52
CA THR A 92 10.31 6.32 11.41
C THR A 92 8.92 6.06 10.83
N GLY A 93 8.73 6.19 9.52
CA GLY A 93 7.50 5.82 8.82
C GLY A 93 7.15 4.35 8.97
N LEU A 94 8.14 3.44 8.85
CA LEU A 94 7.94 2.01 9.13
C LEU A 94 7.52 1.76 10.59
N GLY A 95 8.14 2.46 11.54
CA GLY A 95 7.75 2.40 12.95
C GLY A 95 6.30 2.86 13.17
N LEU A 96 5.89 3.96 12.54
CA LEU A 96 4.51 4.47 12.60
C LEU A 96 3.50 3.51 11.96
N LEU A 97 3.85 2.80 10.89
CA LEU A 97 2.99 1.74 10.33
C LEU A 97 2.77 0.60 11.33
N GLY A 98 3.81 0.21 12.07
CA GLY A 98 3.69 -0.80 13.13
C GLY A 98 2.65 -0.39 14.19
N ILE A 99 2.63 0.88 14.58
CA ILE A 99 1.61 1.45 15.47
C ILE A 99 0.25 1.51 14.77
N GLY A 100 0.24 1.91 13.50
CA GLY A 100 -0.96 1.98 12.65
C GLY A 100 -1.69 0.64 12.52
N TYR A 101 -0.97 -0.47 12.49
CA TYR A 101 -1.56 -1.81 12.49
C TYR A 101 -2.44 -2.06 13.73
N LEU A 102 -2.05 -1.56 14.89
CA LEU A 102 -2.86 -1.68 16.11
C LEU A 102 -4.19 -0.93 15.99
N LEU A 103 -4.18 0.25 15.36
CA LEU A 103 -5.40 1.02 15.05
C LEU A 103 -6.28 0.29 14.04
N HIS A 104 -5.69 -0.26 12.98
CA HIS A 104 -6.42 -1.06 11.98
C HIS A 104 -7.10 -2.26 12.63
N SER A 105 -6.37 -3.03 13.45
CA SER A 105 -6.91 -4.20 14.15
C SER A 105 -8.07 -3.83 15.07
N TYR A 106 -7.95 -2.74 15.83
CA TYR A 106 -9.03 -2.23 16.68
C TYR A 106 -10.28 -1.86 15.87
N ILE A 107 -10.13 -1.13 14.77
CA ILE A 107 -11.26 -0.73 13.92
C ILE A 107 -11.93 -1.94 13.27
N MET A 108 -11.15 -2.88 12.73
CA MET A 108 -11.69 -4.08 12.09
C MET A 108 -12.52 -4.93 13.06
N ASN A 109 -12.12 -5.02 14.33
CA ASN A 109 -12.89 -5.72 15.38
C ASN A 109 -14.23 -5.05 15.71
N LEU A 110 -14.43 -3.76 15.36
CA LEU A 110 -15.69 -3.04 15.60
C LEU A 110 -16.66 -3.11 14.41
N ILE A 111 -16.15 -3.39 13.20
CA ILE A 111 -16.95 -3.39 11.95
C ILE A 111 -17.11 -4.78 11.32
N GLY A 112 -16.33 -5.76 11.76
CA GLY A 112 -16.43 -7.17 11.38
C GLY A 112 -17.37 -7.92 12.31
#